data_AF-A0A329SHN3-F1
#
_entry.id   AF-A0A329SHN3-F1
#
_cell.length_a   1.000
_cell.length_b   1.000
_cell.length_c   1.000
_cell.angle_alpha   90.00
_cell.angle_beta   90.00
_cell.angle_gamma   90.00
#
_symmetry.space_group_name_H-M   'P 1'
#
loop_
_entity.id
_entity.type
_entity.pdbx_description
1 polymer ?
#
loop_
_entity_poly.entity_id
_entity_poly.type
_entity_poly.pdbx_seq_one_letter_code
_entity_poly.pdbx_strand_id
1 'polypeptide(L)'
;MAGQATTNKHTPGEWLRVLAAYHAQRTDWLTVAANNGMPRPTAYRWASEDRDEALQRGDARAASTKVTPEIKAALESYLNENRQYTCKA
;
A
#
# COMPACT_ATOMS: atom_id res chain seq x y z
N MET A 1 2.17 -27.49 14.62
CA MET A 1 2.94 -26.31 15.04
C MET A 1 2.79 -25.25 13.95
N ALA A 2 1.75 -24.41 14.03
CA ALA A 2 1.57 -23.31 13.08
C ALA A 2 2.33 -22.09 13.63
N GLY A 3 3.44 -21.73 12.98
CA GLY A 3 4.18 -20.51 13.32
C GLY A 3 3.32 -19.30 12.98
N GLN A 4 2.88 -18.57 14.00
CA GLN A 4 2.23 -17.28 13.83
C GLN A 4 3.24 -16.31 13.20
N ALA A 5 3.02 -15.98 11.93
CA ALA A 5 3.71 -14.86 11.30
C ALA A 5 3.18 -13.57 11.92
N THR A 6 3.83 -13.10 12.98
CA THR A 6 3.63 -11.74 13.49
C THR A 6 4.21 -10.76 12.48
N THR A 7 3.47 -10.44 11.43
CA THR A 7 3.78 -9.28 10.60
C THR A 7 3.45 -8.05 11.43
N ASN A 8 4.34 -7.67 12.35
CA ASN A 8 4.32 -6.34 12.93
C ASN A 8 4.50 -5.38 11.75
N LYS A 9 3.38 -4.77 11.33
CA LYS A 9 3.42 -3.64 10.41
C LYS A 9 4.22 -2.57 11.15
N HIS A 10 5.26 -2.04 10.52
CA HIS A 10 5.96 -0.93 11.13
C HIS A 10 4.97 0.23 11.21
N THR A 11 5.11 1.07 12.23
CA THR A 11 4.29 2.27 12.27
C THR A 11 4.92 3.30 11.32
N PRO A 12 4.12 4.14 10.62
CA PRO A 12 4.66 5.18 9.73
C PRO A 12 5.72 6.07 10.40
N GLY A 13 5.61 6.28 11.72
CA GLY A 13 6.60 7.02 12.51
C GLY A 13 7.93 6.30 12.71
N GLU A 14 7.95 4.97 12.82
CA GLU A 14 9.19 4.18 12.86
C GLU A 14 9.95 4.28 11.55
N TRP A 15 9.24 4.18 10.44
CA TRP A 15 9.80 4.32 9.10
C TRP A 15 10.39 5.71 8.85
N LEU A 16 9.65 6.78 9.18
CA LEU A 16 10.12 8.16 9.02
C LEU A 16 11.45 8.41 9.75
N ARG A 17 11.63 7.81 10.94
CA ARG A 17 12.88 7.94 11.69
C ARG A 17 14.06 7.26 10.99
N VAL A 18 13.84 6.10 10.37
CA VAL A 18 14.89 5.37 9.63
C VAL A 18 15.29 6.15 8.38
N LEU A 19 14.31 6.65 7.62
CA LEU A 19 14.61 7.47 6.45
C LEU A 19 15.25 8.80 6.78
N ALA A 20 14.80 9.50 7.83
CA ALA A 20 15.44 10.73 8.27
C ALA A 20 16.91 10.50 8.63
N ALA A 21 17.23 9.38 9.30
CA ALA A 21 18.62 9.03 9.62
C ALA A 21 19.44 8.65 8.39
N TYR A 22 18.82 7.96 7.42
CA TYR A 22 19.43 7.60 6.14
C TYR A 22 19.73 8.82 5.27
N HIS A 23 18.74 9.72 5.10
CA HIS A 23 18.88 10.97 4.35
C HIS A 23 19.90 11.92 4.99
N ALA A 24 20.02 11.91 6.32
CA ALA A 24 21.07 12.62 7.05
C ALA A 24 22.47 11.95 6.93
N GLN A 25 22.62 10.89 6.14
CA GLN A 25 23.84 10.10 5.95
C GLN A 25 24.52 9.66 7.26
N ARG A 26 23.72 9.45 8.31
CA ARG A 26 24.27 9.03 9.60
C ARG A 26 24.74 7.59 9.50
N THR A 27 25.90 7.28 10.07
CA THR A 27 26.46 5.92 10.06
C THR A 27 25.65 4.92 10.90
N ASP A 28 24.79 5.40 11.80
CA ASP A 28 24.00 4.61 12.75
C ASP A 28 22.55 4.35 12.31
N TRP A 29 22.17 4.70 11.07
CA TRP A 29 20.80 4.53 10.59
C TRP A 29 20.29 3.07 10.65
N LEU A 30 21.18 2.09 10.51
CA LEU A 30 20.85 0.67 10.71
C LEU A 30 20.56 0.31 12.17
N THR A 31 21.19 0.99 13.11
CA THR A 31 20.90 0.87 14.54
C THR A 31 19.51 1.44 14.84
N VAL A 32 19.14 2.56 14.21
CA VAL A 32 17.79 3.12 14.30
C VAL A 32 16.75 2.14 13.77
N ALA A 33 17.04 1.45 12.66
CA ALA A 33 16.17 0.41 12.11
C ALA A 33 16.03 -0.78 13.06
N ALA A 34 17.13 -1.28 13.63
CA ALA A 34 17.11 -2.38 14.58
C ALA A 34 16.30 -2.05 15.85
N ASN A 35 16.42 -0.81 16.36
CA ASN A 35 15.66 -0.34 17.51
C ASN A 35 14.15 -0.24 17.23
N ASN A 36 13.77 0.00 15.97
CA ASN A 36 12.37 -0.01 15.52
C ASN A 36 11.89 -1.42 15.13
N GLY A 37 12.66 -2.48 15.45
CA GLY A 37 12.31 -3.86 15.11
C GLY A 37 12.35 -4.18 13.62
N MET A 38 12.95 -3.31 12.81
CA MET A 38 12.97 -3.44 11.36
C MET A 38 14.10 -4.37 10.92
N PRO A 39 13.80 -5.43 10.15
CA PRO A 39 14.83 -6.29 9.59
C PRO A 39 15.78 -5.50 8.70
N ARG A 40 17.09 -5.77 8.81
CA ARG A 40 18.13 -5.12 8.00
C ARG A 40 17.85 -5.16 6.48
N PRO A 41 17.38 -6.28 5.87
CA PRO A 41 17.03 -6.29 4.45
C PRO A 41 15.88 -5.33 4.12
N THR A 42 14.90 -5.22 5.01
CA THR A 42 13.76 -4.30 4.85
C THR A 42 14.22 -2.85 4.92
N ALA A 43 15.10 -2.52 5.87
CA ALA A 43 15.67 -1.18 6.01
C ALA A 43 16.44 -0.75 4.75
N TYR A 44 17.28 -1.63 4.19
CA TYR A 44 17.97 -1.34 2.93
C TYR A 44 17.02 -1.14 1.76
N ARG A 45 16.04 -2.04 1.58
CA ARG A 45 15.09 -1.94 0.47
C ARG A 45 14.28 -0.64 0.55
N TRP A 46 13.86 -0.25 1.75
CA TRP A 46 13.11 0.98 1.97
C TRP A 46 13.95 2.23 1.74
N ALA A 47 15.19 2.23 2.22
CA ALA A 47 16.13 3.33 2.00
C ALA A 47 16.51 3.50 0.52
N SER A 48 16.67 2.40 -0.23
CA SER A 48 17.03 2.45 -1.65
C SER A 48 15.87 2.86 -2.56
N GLU A 49 14.64 2.48 -2.21
CA GLU A 49 13.45 2.73 -3.02
C GLU A 49 12.69 3.99 -2.57
N ASP A 50 13.20 4.71 -1.55
CA ASP A 50 12.54 5.83 -0.86
C ASP A 50 11.05 5.54 -0.60
N ARG A 51 10.77 4.29 -0.19
CA ARG A 51 9.41 3.76 -0.19
C ARG A 51 8.68 4.14 1.08
N ASP A 52 7.58 4.89 0.93
CA ASP A 52 6.59 5.07 1.99
C ASP A 52 5.86 3.76 2.28
N GLU A 53 5.74 3.42 3.57
CA GLU A 53 4.90 2.29 4.00
C GLU A 53 3.42 2.49 3.60
N ALA A 54 3.04 3.75 3.32
CA ALA A 54 1.73 4.15 2.82
C ALA A 54 1.47 3.80 1.34
N LEU A 55 2.44 3.23 0.59
CA LEU A 55 2.15 2.76 -0.76
C LEU A 55 1.02 1.73 -0.71
N GLN A 56 -0.11 2.10 -1.33
CA GLN A 56 -1.28 1.25 -1.42
C GLN A 56 -0.88 -0.09 -2.07
N ARG A 57 -1.00 -1.17 -1.29
CA ARG A 57 -0.57 -2.49 -1.73
C ARG A 57 -1.71 -3.17 -2.46
N GLY A 58 -1.47 -3.46 -3.73
CA GLY A 58 -2.44 -4.12 -4.59
C GLY A 58 -3.46 -3.13 -5.17
N ASP A 59 -3.92 -3.44 -6.37
CA ASP A 59 -5.05 -2.79 -7.03
C ASP A 59 -5.49 -3.68 -8.19
N ALA A 60 -6.70 -3.46 -8.71
CA ALA A 60 -7.15 -4.09 -9.93
C ALA A 60 -6.37 -3.51 -11.12
N ARG A 61 -5.72 -4.39 -11.90
CA ARG A 61 -5.12 -3.96 -13.16
C ARG A 61 -6.23 -3.55 -14.12
N ALA A 62 -6.10 -2.40 -14.78
CA ALA A 62 -7.07 -1.93 -15.77
C ALA A 62 -7.40 -2.98 -16.84
N ALA A 63 -6.41 -3.74 -17.30
CA ALA A 63 -6.60 -4.84 -18.27
C ALA A 63 -7.45 -6.02 -17.74
N SER A 64 -7.57 -6.17 -16.41
CA SER A 64 -8.40 -7.19 -15.76
C SER A 64 -9.77 -6.65 -15.32
N THR A 65 -9.97 -5.34 -15.36
CA THR A 65 -11.22 -4.69 -14.94
C THR A 65 -12.29 -4.92 -16.01
N LYS A 66 -13.32 -5.69 -15.69
CA LYS A 66 -14.44 -5.98 -16.62
C LYS A 66 -15.38 -4.79 -16.80
N VAL A 67 -15.58 -4.01 -15.76
CA VAL A 67 -16.46 -2.84 -15.76
C VAL A 67 -15.59 -1.60 -15.91
N THR A 68 -15.41 -1.15 -17.14
CA THR A 68 -14.70 0.11 -17.41
C THR A 68 -15.56 1.31 -16.99
N PRO A 69 -14.97 2.50 -16.82
CA PRO A 69 -15.73 3.73 -16.52
C PRO A 69 -16.82 4.01 -17.56
N GLU A 70 -16.56 3.71 -18.83
CA GLU A 70 -17.51 3.92 -19.93
C GLU A 70 -18.68 2.94 -19.83
N ILE A 71 -18.41 1.66 -19.54
CA ILE A 71 -19.46 0.65 -19.33
C ILE A 71 -20.32 1.04 -18.13
N LYS A 72 -19.70 1.50 -17.04
CA LYS A 72 -20.40 1.98 -15.86
C LYS A 72 -21.31 3.17 -16.18
N ALA A 73 -20.78 4.17 -16.88
CA ALA A 73 -21.55 5.36 -17.26
C ALA A 73 -22.73 5.02 -18.18
N ALA A 74 -22.53 4.12 -19.15
CA ALA A 74 -23.60 3.65 -20.03
C ALA A 74 -24.70 2.91 -19.25
N LEU A 75 -24.32 2.07 -18.30
CA LEU A 75 -25.27 1.36 -17.44
C LEU A 75 -26.05 2.33 -16.53
N GLU A 76 -25.37 3.31 -15.94
CA GLU A 76 -26.01 4.33 -15.11
C GLU A 76 -27.00 5.18 -15.90
N SER A 77 -26.67 5.61 -17.13
CA SER A 77 -27.61 6.33 -18.01
C SER A 77 -28.84 5.48 -18.32
N TYR A 78 -28.61 4.21 -18.71
CA TYR A 78 -29.68 3.29 -19.05
C TYR A 78 -30.66 3.08 -17.89
N LEU A 79 -30.15 2.88 -16.67
CA LEU A 79 -30.98 2.70 -15.48
C LEU A 79 -31.74 3.99 -15.11
N ASN A 80 -31.10 5.15 -15.26
CA ASN A 80 -31.73 6.44 -14.98
C ASN A 80 -32.90 6.72 -15.95
N GLU A 81 -32.73 6.37 -17.23
CA GLU A 81 -33.76 6.48 -18.27
C GLU A 81 -34.87 5.42 -18.09
N ASN A 82 -34.50 4.20 -17.68
CA ASN A 82 -35.41 3.06 -17.59
C ASN A 82 -35.66 2.66 -16.12
N ARG A 83 -36.49 3.45 -15.43
CA ARG A 83 -36.89 3.25 -14.01
C ARG A 83 -37.55 1.91 -13.66
N GLN A 84 -37.89 1.10 -14.66
CA GLN A 84 -38.49 -0.22 -14.49
C GLN A 84 -37.45 -1.27 -14.06
N TYR A 85 -36.18 -1.03 -14.40
CA TYR A 85 -35.08 -1.91 -14.02
C TYR A 85 -34.41 -1.38 -12.76
N THR A 86 -34.23 -2.26 -11.79
CA THR A 86 -33.49 -1.95 -10.57
C THR A 86 -32.35 -2.94 -10.45
N CYS A 87 -31.14 -2.42 -10.23
CA CYS A 87 -30.03 -3.26 -9.85
C CYS A 87 -30.18 -3.53 -8.34
N LYS A 88 -30.56 -4.75 -7.97
CA LYS A 88 -30.57 -5.16 -6.56
C LYS A 88 -29.15 -5.51 -6.15
N ALA A 89 -28.75 -4.98 -4.99
CA ALA A 89 -27.45 -5.26 -4.37
C ALA A 89 -27.31 -6.73 -3.95
#